data_AF-A0A9P3BWM7-F1
#
_entry.id   AF-A0A9P3BWM7-F1
#
_cell.length_a   1.000
_cell.length_b   1.000
_cell.length_c   1.000
_cell.angle_alpha   90.00
_cell.angle_beta   90.00
_cell.angle_gamma   90.00
#
_symmetry.space_group_name_H-M   'P 1'
#
loop_
_entity.id
_entity.type
_entity.pdbx_description
1 polymer ?
#
loop_
_entity_poly.entity_id
_entity_poly.type
_entity_poly.pdbx_seq_one_letter_code
_entity_poly.pdbx_strand_id
1 'polypeptide(L)'
;MELLHYEHNQDMPEGPLTAYTKNNASGAIEPWLTKYISGCDGARSATRQATGIQSSSQGGQDVSAVADVYVDTDLPDYRRRCAIRTPDGGCMLIPHKDEGLRIFLQVDEKN
;
A
#
# COMPACT_ATOMS: atom_id res chain seq x y z
N MET A 1 12.51 7.87 -0.11
CA MET A 1 13.08 8.14 -1.43
C MET A 1 11.93 8.04 -2.42
N GLU A 2 11.83 8.99 -3.33
CA GLU A 2 10.73 9.09 -4.30
C GLU A 2 11.34 9.44 -5.66
N LEU A 3 10.98 8.73 -6.73
CA LEU A 3 11.42 9.06 -8.08
C LEU A 3 10.64 10.26 -8.60
N LEU A 4 11.33 11.32 -9.02
CA LEU A 4 10.70 12.52 -9.58
C LEU A 4 10.59 12.43 -11.10
N HIS A 5 11.69 12.09 -11.76
CA HIS A 5 11.77 11.85 -13.19
C HIS A 5 13.06 11.08 -13.51
N TYR A 6 13.17 10.60 -14.75
CA TYR A 6 14.38 9.98 -15.25
C TYR A 6 14.69 10.49 -16.65
N GLU A 7 15.97 10.50 -16.98
CA GLU A 7 16.47 10.78 -18.33
C GLU A 7 17.07 9.49 -18.89
N HIS A 8 16.86 9.25 -20.20
CA HIS A 8 17.40 8.10 -20.91
C HIS A 8 18.43 8.56 -21.95
N ASN A 9 19.68 8.19 -21.75
CA ASN A 9 20.78 8.41 -22.67
C ASN A 9 21.23 7.06 -23.28
N GLN A 10 20.90 6.85 -24.55
CA GLN A 10 21.20 5.62 -25.27
C GLN A 10 22.70 5.46 -25.58
N ASP A 11 23.49 6.53 -25.48
CA ASP A 11 24.93 6.52 -25.76
C ASP A 11 25.77 6.02 -24.58
N MET A 12 25.14 5.71 -23.43
CA MET A 12 25.80 5.18 -22.23
C MET A 12 25.33 3.75 -21.90
N PRO A 13 25.95 2.70 -22.46
CA PRO A 13 25.47 1.32 -22.27
C PRO A 13 25.50 0.82 -20.82
N GLU A 14 26.44 1.32 -20.01
CA GLU A 14 26.60 0.88 -18.62
C GLU A 14 25.66 1.58 -17.63
N GLY A 15 25.03 2.67 -18.03
CA GLY A 15 24.15 3.48 -17.17
C GLY A 15 23.28 4.39 -18.01
N PRO A 16 22.41 3.85 -18.87
CA PRO A 16 21.64 4.66 -19.80
C PRO A 16 20.59 5.52 -19.07
N LEU A 17 20.29 5.27 -17.80
CA LEU A 17 19.30 6.02 -17.04
C LEU A 17 19.95 6.89 -15.98
N THR A 18 19.59 8.17 -15.96
CA THR A 18 19.80 9.05 -14.80
C THR A 18 18.48 9.25 -14.09
N ALA A 19 18.35 8.72 -12.89
CA ALA A 19 17.16 8.81 -12.06
C ALA A 19 17.31 9.94 -11.03
N TYR A 20 16.41 10.91 -11.03
CA TYR A 20 16.40 11.99 -10.04
C TYR A 20 15.45 11.63 -8.92
N THR A 21 16.00 11.37 -7.74
CA THR A 21 15.23 10.93 -6.57
C THR A 21 15.24 11.99 -5.49
N LYS A 22 14.09 12.17 -4.83
CA LYS A 22 13.97 12.99 -3.63
C LYS A 22 14.18 12.12 -2.39
N ASN A 23 15.08 12.53 -1.51
CA ASN A 23 15.19 11.97 -0.18
C ASN A 23 14.04 12.50 0.70
N ASN A 24 13.19 11.62 1.23
CA ASN A 24 12.00 12.05 1.98
C ASN A 24 12.35 12.64 3.35
N ALA A 25 13.51 12.31 3.93
CA ALA A 25 13.93 12.82 5.23
C ALA A 25 14.57 14.20 5.13
N SER A 26 15.47 14.40 4.17
CA SER A 26 16.20 15.68 4.00
C SER A 26 15.57 16.62 2.99
N GLY A 27 14.72 16.13 2.09
CA GLY A 27 14.20 16.87 0.94
C GLY A 27 15.21 17.05 -0.21
N ALA A 28 16.45 16.57 -0.05
CA ALA A 28 17.49 16.68 -1.08
C ALA A 28 17.10 15.91 -2.35
N ILE A 29 17.52 16.43 -3.51
CA ILE A 29 17.34 15.77 -4.81
C ILE A 29 18.71 15.27 -5.27
N GLU A 30 18.78 13.98 -5.55
CA GLU A 30 20.03 13.30 -5.90
C GLU A 30 19.88 12.57 -7.25
N PRO A 31 20.82 12.76 -8.19
CA PRO A 31 20.88 11.99 -9.42
C PRO A 31 21.57 10.64 -9.19
N TRP A 32 20.99 9.58 -9.74
CA TRP A 32 21.51 8.22 -9.68
C TRP A 32 21.67 7.65 -11.09
N LEU A 33 22.89 7.24 -11.43
CA LEU A 33 23.16 6.52 -12.67
C LEU A 33 22.79 5.04 -12.48
N THR A 34 21.94 4.51 -13.36
CA THR A 34 21.50 3.11 -13.29
C THR A 34 21.22 2.52 -14.68
N LYS A 35 21.16 1.20 -14.75
CA LYS A 35 20.70 0.46 -15.94
C LYS A 35 19.19 0.28 -15.95
N TYR A 36 18.59 0.16 -14.77
CA TYR A 36 17.18 -0.17 -14.62
C TYR A 36 16.59 0.59 -13.43
N ILE A 37 15.28 0.88 -13.53
CA ILE A 37 14.47 1.41 -12.45
C ILE A 37 13.36 0.39 -12.20
N SER A 38 13.23 -0.06 -10.95
CA SER A 38 12.15 -0.97 -10.52
C SER A 38 11.20 -0.24 -9.58
N GLY A 39 9.94 -0.09 -9.98
CA GLY A 39 8.91 0.56 -9.19
C GLY A 39 8.28 -0.39 -8.17
N CYS A 40 8.56 -0.19 -6.88
CA CYS A 40 7.98 -0.95 -5.77
C CYS A 40 7.33 -0.03 -4.70
N ASP A 41 6.88 1.15 -5.12
CA ASP A 41 6.42 2.29 -4.32
C ASP A 41 4.88 2.37 -4.17
N GLY A 42 4.18 1.27 -4.44
CA GLY A 42 2.79 1.05 -4.02
C GLY A 42 1.69 1.72 -4.88
N ALA A 43 0.48 1.82 -4.31
CA ALA A 43 -0.72 2.23 -5.03
C ALA A 43 -0.64 3.64 -5.61
N ARG A 44 0.12 4.56 -4.99
CA ARG A 44 0.37 5.92 -5.48
C ARG A 44 1.78 6.09 -6.08
N SER A 45 2.34 5.02 -6.64
CA SER A 45 3.68 4.96 -7.23
C SER A 45 4.05 6.20 -8.05
N ALA A 46 5.09 6.91 -7.61
CA ALA A 46 5.72 8.00 -8.35
C ALA A 46 6.49 7.44 -9.56
N THR A 47 7.03 6.23 -9.45
CA THR A 47 7.69 5.54 -10.57
C THR A 47 6.72 5.33 -11.73
N ARG A 48 5.52 4.81 -11.44
CA ARG A 48 4.47 4.59 -12.43
C ARG A 48 4.06 5.91 -13.10
N GLN A 49 3.90 6.98 -12.31
CA GLN A 49 3.59 8.32 -12.81
C GLN A 49 4.69 8.86 -13.73
N ALA A 50 5.96 8.74 -13.35
CA ALA A 50 7.11 9.19 -14.14
C ALA A 50 7.20 8.46 -15.50
N THR A 51 6.74 7.21 -15.58
CA THR A 51 6.68 6.44 -16.83
C THR A 51 5.39 6.67 -17.65
N GLY A 52 4.47 7.51 -17.18
CA GLY A 52 3.20 7.79 -17.85
C GLY A 52 2.19 6.62 -17.84
N ILE A 53 2.44 5.58 -17.06
CA ILE A 53 1.57 4.40 -16.98
C ILE A 53 0.33 4.76 -16.15
N GLN A 54 -0.86 4.64 -16.74
CA GLN A 54 -2.11 4.92 -16.06
C GLN A 54 -2.51 3.78 -15.11
N SER A 55 -3.11 4.13 -13.97
CA SER A 55 -3.76 3.13 -13.13
C SER A 55 -5.12 2.77 -13.73
N SER A 56 -5.39 1.47 -13.92
CA SER A 56 -6.70 0.97 -14.32
C SER A 56 -7.64 0.70 -13.13
N SER A 57 -7.21 0.97 -11.89
CA SER A 57 -8.00 0.68 -10.70
C SER A 57 -9.20 1.63 -10.56
N GLN A 58 -10.42 1.10 -10.62
CA GLN A 58 -11.60 1.76 -10.05
C GLN A 58 -11.54 1.61 -8.52
N GLY A 59 -11.94 2.64 -7.78
CA GLY A 59 -12.02 2.57 -6.31
C GLY A 59 -12.90 1.40 -5.85
N GLY A 60 -12.53 0.75 -4.75
CA GLY A 60 -13.33 -0.32 -4.17
C GLY A 60 -14.66 0.23 -3.63
N GLN A 61 -15.76 -0.47 -3.90
CA GLN A 61 -17.08 -0.10 -3.36
C GLN A 61 -17.23 -0.46 -1.87
N ASP A 62 -16.39 -1.37 -1.37
CA ASP A 62 -16.42 -1.80 0.02
C ASP A 62 -15.37 -1.06 0.84
N VAL A 63 -15.81 -0.29 1.83
CA VAL A 63 -14.96 0.42 2.78
C VAL A 63 -14.88 -0.39 4.08
N SER A 64 -13.67 -0.53 4.62
CA SER A 64 -13.44 -1.24 5.88
C SER A 64 -12.51 -0.46 6.79
N ALA A 65 -12.91 -0.31 8.05
CA ALA A 65 -12.00 0.07 9.12
C ALA A 65 -11.19 -1.16 9.55
N VAL A 66 -9.90 -0.98 9.85
CA VAL A 66 -9.01 -2.06 10.29
C VAL A 66 -8.41 -1.69 11.63
N ALA A 67 -8.55 -2.57 12.62
CA ALA A 67 -7.98 -2.39 13.95
C ALA A 67 -7.27 -3.65 14.43
N ASP A 68 -6.08 -3.49 14.99
CA ASP A 68 -5.38 -4.54 15.74
C ASP A 68 -5.65 -4.33 17.23
N VAL A 69 -6.29 -5.30 17.87
CA VAL A 69 -6.81 -5.17 19.23
C VAL A 69 -6.55 -6.43 20.05
N TYR A 70 -6.49 -6.26 21.37
CA TYR A 70 -6.73 -7.35 22.31
C TYR A 70 -8.21 -7.30 22.68
N VAL A 71 -8.89 -8.43 22.54
CA VAL A 71 -10.32 -8.53 22.82
C VAL A 71 -10.56 -9.50 23.96
N ASP A 72 -11.34 -9.05 24.93
CA ASP A 72 -11.96 -9.93 25.92
C ASP A 72 -13.36 -10.27 25.39
N THR A 73 -13.56 -11.51 24.97
CA THR A 73 -14.78 -11.96 24.30
C THR A 73 -15.08 -13.43 24.59
N ASP A 74 -16.36 -13.76 24.64
CA ASP A 74 -16.89 -15.12 24.77
C ASP A 74 -17.13 -15.80 23.42
N LEU A 75 -16.90 -15.09 22.30
CA LEU A 75 -17.08 -15.64 20.96
C LEU A 75 -16.09 -16.79 20.75
N PRO A 76 -16.54 -18.06 20.66
CA PRO A 76 -15.63 -19.21 20.73
C PRO A 76 -14.66 -19.30 19.55
N ASP A 77 -14.99 -18.68 18.42
CA ASP A 77 -14.21 -18.72 17.19
C ASP A 77 -13.26 -17.53 16.99
N TYR A 78 -13.11 -16.62 17.97
CA TYR A 78 -12.26 -15.43 17.82
C TYR A 78 -10.78 -15.75 17.52
N ARG A 79 -10.30 -16.95 17.88
CA ARG A 79 -8.96 -17.46 17.59
C ARG A 79 -8.84 -18.16 16.23
N ARG A 80 -9.88 -18.13 15.40
CA ARG A 80 -9.89 -18.63 14.02
C ARG A 80 -10.26 -17.50 13.06
N ARG A 81 -9.91 -17.64 11.78
CA ARG A 81 -10.45 -16.73 10.76
C ARG A 81 -11.97 -16.87 10.75
N CYS A 82 -12.68 -15.82 11.11
CA CYS A 82 -14.13 -15.82 11.25
C CYS A 82 -14.73 -14.63 10.48
N ALA A 83 -15.74 -14.88 9.66
CA ALA A 83 -16.53 -13.83 9.02
C ALA A 83 -17.89 -13.76 9.73
N ILE A 84 -18.21 -12.61 10.29
CA ILE A 84 -19.45 -12.35 11.01
C ILE A 84 -20.31 -11.46 10.13
N ARG A 85 -21.56 -11.86 9.92
CA ARG A 85 -22.59 -11.06 9.23
C ARG A 85 -23.78 -10.92 10.14
N THR A 86 -24.21 -9.70 10.36
CA THR A 86 -25.43 -9.35 11.09
C THR A 86 -26.31 -8.47 10.19
N PRO A 87 -27.58 -8.22 10.56
CA PRO A 87 -28.41 -7.24 9.87
C PRO A 87 -27.84 -5.81 9.89
N ASP A 88 -26.98 -5.50 10.87
CA ASP A 88 -26.43 -4.15 11.10
C ASP A 88 -25.03 -3.96 10.48
N GLY A 89 -24.45 -5.00 9.88
CA GLY A 89 -23.14 -4.92 9.24
C GLY A 89 -22.36 -6.23 9.25
N GLY A 90 -21.11 -6.17 8.77
CA GLY A 90 -20.22 -7.32 8.72
C GLY A 90 -18.83 -7.00 9.28
N CYS A 91 -18.17 -8.02 9.81
CA CYS A 91 -16.76 -7.93 10.09
C CYS A 91 -16.03 -9.25 9.80
N MET A 92 -14.72 -9.16 9.62
CA MET A 92 -13.84 -10.32 9.52
C MET A 92 -12.77 -10.25 10.61
N LEU A 93 -12.73 -11.30 11.43
CA LEU A 93 -11.75 -11.50 12.49
C LEU A 93 -10.59 -12.32 11.92
N ILE A 94 -9.38 -11.77 12.00
CA ILE A 94 -8.13 -12.42 11.60
C ILE A 94 -7.24 -12.54 12.84
N PRO A 95 -7.04 -13.75 13.40
CA PRO A 95 -6.13 -13.96 14.52
C PRO A 95 -4.73 -13.45 14.19
N HIS A 96 -4.15 -12.68 15.11
CA HIS A 96 -2.82 -12.10 14.98
C HIS A 96 -1.87 -12.74 16.02
N LYS A 97 -0.58 -12.42 15.93
CA LYS A 97 0.42 -12.89 16.91
C LYS A 97 0.09 -12.38 18.31
N ASP A 98 0.64 -13.08 19.31
CA ASP A 98 0.61 -12.68 20.73
C ASP A 98 -0.80 -12.43 21.26
N GLU A 99 -1.75 -13.32 20.95
CA GLU A 99 -3.16 -13.20 21.36
C GLU A 99 -3.96 -12.03 20.75
N GLY A 100 -3.32 -11.15 19.98
CA GLY A 100 -3.99 -10.08 19.26
C GLY A 100 -4.99 -10.57 18.20
N LEU A 101 -5.90 -9.68 17.83
CA LEU A 101 -6.92 -9.90 16.81
C LEU A 101 -6.97 -8.70 15.87
N ARG A 102 -6.87 -8.95 14.56
CA ARG A 102 -7.17 -7.94 13.54
C ARG A 102 -8.64 -8.03 13.15
N ILE A 103 -9.34 -6.91 13.25
CA ILE A 103 -10.75 -6.79 12.87
C ILE A 103 -10.84 -5.92 11.63
N PHE A 104 -11.39 -6.47 10.55
CA PHE A 104 -11.88 -5.72 9.40
C PHE A 104 -13.36 -5.46 9.63
N LEU A 105 -13.73 -4.23 9.99
CA LEU A 105 -15.10 -3.83 10.20
C LEU A 105 -15.63 -3.13 8.95
N GLN A 106 -16.70 -3.65 8.36
CA GLN A 106 -17.38 -2.97 7.26
C GLN A 106 -17.96 -1.65 7.77
N VAL A 107 -17.70 -0.58 7.04
CA VAL A 107 -18.25 0.74 7.35
C VAL A 107 -19.06 1.20 6.15
N ASP A 108 -20.23 1.77 6.41
CA ASP A 108 -21.00 2.46 5.39
C ASP A 108 -20.45 3.88 5.22
N GLU A 109 -20.31 4.35 3.98
CA GLU A 109 -19.95 5.75 3.68
C GLU A 109 -21.07 6.75 4.00
N LYS A 110 -22.17 6.34 4.65
CA LYS A 110 -23.25 7.24 5.05
C LYS A 110 -22.89 8.02 6.31
N ASN A 111 -22.19 9.13 6.11
CA ASN A 111 -22.45 10.43 6.74
C ASN A 111 -21.84 11.57 5.92
#